data_AF-A0A7N5P9G7-F1
#
_entry.id   AF-A0A7N5P9G7-F1
#
_cell.length_a   1.000
_cell.length_b   1.000
_cell.length_c   1.000
_cell.angle_alpha   90.00
_cell.angle_beta   90.00
_cell.angle_gamma   90.00
#
_symmetry.space_group_name_H-M   'P 1'
#
loop_
_entity.id
_entity.type
_entity.pdbx_description
1 polymer ?
#
loop_
_entity_poly.entity_id
_entity_poly.type
_entity_poly.pdbx_seq_one_letter_code
_entity_poly.pdbx_strand_id
1 'polypeptide(L)'
;MKTPLGSGWDGLLGTWSQTLLLAPLLWAIPPARAQVWQGLDVVRASRTLIGATDPADAAPGTIRGDFCVEVGKNVIHGSDSVESARREIALWFRGDELLCWEDSAGHWLYE
;
A
#
# COMPACT_ATOMS: atom_id res chain seq x y z
N MET A 1 -4.57 8.41 21.13
CA MET A 1 -3.33 9.02 21.68
C MET A 1 -2.22 8.73 20.68
N LYS A 2 -1.53 9.72 20.10
CA LYS A 2 -0.42 9.46 19.17
C LYS A 2 0.84 9.20 20.00
N THR A 3 1.26 7.95 20.11
CA THR A 3 2.55 7.60 20.73
C THR A 3 3.63 7.57 19.63
N PRO A 4 4.77 8.26 19.81
CA PRO A 4 5.90 8.11 18.90
C PRO A 4 6.41 6.67 18.95
N LEU A 5 6.63 6.06 17.79
CA LEU A 5 7.06 4.68 17.69
C LEU A 5 8.56 4.55 17.97
N GLY A 6 8.90 3.88 19.07
CA GLY A 6 10.19 3.19 19.19
C GLY A 6 10.25 2.01 18.22
N SER A 7 11.43 1.38 18.13
CA SER A 7 11.87 0.29 17.25
C SER A 7 11.06 -1.03 17.26
N GLY A 8 9.77 -0.99 17.61
CA GLY A 8 8.92 -2.15 17.93
C GLY A 8 8.12 -2.72 16.77
N TRP A 9 8.51 -2.49 15.52
CA TRP A 9 7.89 -3.19 14.39
C TRP A 9 8.27 -4.67 14.37
N ASP A 10 9.43 -5.08 14.89
CA ASP A 10 9.88 -6.47 14.78
C ASP A 10 9.13 -7.47 15.69
N GLY A 11 8.37 -7.00 16.69
CA GLY A 11 7.73 -7.85 17.71
C GLY A 11 6.26 -8.23 17.45
N LEU A 12 5.58 -7.57 16.52
CA LEU A 12 4.15 -7.80 16.20
C LEU A 12 3.93 -8.35 14.79
N LEU A 13 4.99 -8.51 14.00
CA LEU A 13 4.95 -8.74 12.56
C LEU A 13 5.32 -10.18 12.16
N GLY A 14 4.58 -11.16 12.68
CA GLY A 14 4.59 -12.51 12.11
C GLY A 14 3.72 -12.64 10.86
N THR A 15 2.66 -11.83 10.72
CA THR A 15 1.60 -12.00 9.72
C THR A 15 1.01 -10.70 9.17
N TRP A 16 1.35 -9.55 9.76
CA TRP A 16 0.84 -8.24 9.35
C TRP A 16 1.81 -7.63 8.35
N SER A 17 1.37 -7.43 7.11
CA SER A 17 2.21 -6.78 6.10
C SER A 17 1.79 -5.32 5.96
N GLN A 18 2.72 -4.49 5.50
CA GLN A 18 2.46 -3.12 5.09
C GLN A 18 2.63 -3.03 3.58
N THR A 19 1.87 -2.17 2.92
CA THR A 19 2.05 -1.86 1.50
C THR A 19 2.14 -0.37 1.29
N LEU A 20 3.06 0.04 0.42
CA LEU A 20 3.10 1.40 -0.06
C LEU A 20 2.19 1.51 -1.28
N LEU A 21 1.20 2.39 -1.20
CA LEU A 21 0.44 2.83 -2.37
C LEU A 21 0.92 4.23 -2.75
N LEU A 22 1.26 4.39 -4.02
CA LEU A 22 1.63 5.68 -4.59
C LEU A 22 0.70 5.96 -5.77
N ALA A 23 0.13 7.15 -5.85
CA ALA A 23 -0.47 7.68 -7.09
C ALA A 23 0.17 9.05 -7.38
N PRO A 24 0.55 9.47 -8.61
CA PRO A 24 0.13 8.96 -9.91
C PRO A 24 1.29 8.65 -10.90
N LEU A 25 0.92 7.89 -11.93
CA LEU A 25 1.29 8.03 -13.35
C LEU A 25 2.66 8.65 -13.67
N LEU A 26 3.61 7.79 -14.01
CA LEU A 26 4.97 8.13 -14.41
C LEU A 26 5.79 8.79 -13.28
N TRP A 27 6.98 8.24 -13.09
CA TRP A 27 8.05 8.61 -12.17
C TRP A 27 8.50 10.10 -12.17
N ALA A 28 7.76 11.03 -12.79
CA ALA A 28 8.18 12.42 -13.01
C ALA A 28 7.06 13.50 -13.02
N ILE A 29 5.77 13.24 -12.72
CA ILE A 29 4.73 14.29 -12.77
C ILE A 29 4.04 14.52 -11.40
N PRO A 30 4.27 15.66 -10.72
CA PRO A 30 3.61 16.01 -9.46
C PRO A 30 2.18 16.54 -9.64
N PRO A 31 1.31 16.40 -8.61
CA PRO A 31 1.60 15.87 -7.27
C PRO A 31 1.27 14.37 -7.11
N ALA A 32 2.13 13.68 -6.35
CA ALA A 32 1.88 12.32 -5.88
C ALA A 32 1.46 12.21 -4.43
N ARG A 33 0.49 11.33 -4.19
CA ARG A 33 -0.01 10.92 -2.89
C ARG A 33 0.60 9.57 -2.56
N ALA A 34 1.56 9.61 -1.65
CA ALA A 34 2.12 8.42 -1.01
C ALA A 34 1.33 8.09 0.25
N GLN A 35 1.05 6.81 0.46
CA GLN A 35 0.32 6.32 1.63
C GLN A 35 0.77 4.89 1.99
N VAL A 36 0.81 4.59 3.28
CA VAL A 36 1.14 3.25 3.79
C VAL A 36 -0.13 2.62 4.38
N TRP A 37 -0.46 1.42 3.94
CA TRP A 37 -1.57 0.64 4.48
C TRP A 37 -1.04 -0.55 5.26
N GLN A 38 -1.74 -0.91 6.33
CA GLN A 38 -1.41 -2.03 7.20
C GLN A 38 -2.61 -2.98 7.28
N GLY A 39 -2.33 -4.28 7.26
CA GLY A 39 -3.36 -5.31 7.43
C GLY A 39 -2.81 -6.71 7.21
N LEU A 40 -3.64 -7.72 7.48
CA LEU A 40 -3.32 -9.09 7.12
C LEU A 40 -3.20 -9.20 5.59
N ASP A 41 -2.04 -9.66 5.12
CA ASP A 41 -1.79 -9.92 3.70
C ASP A 41 -2.06 -8.72 2.75
N VAL A 42 -1.91 -7.50 3.28
CA VAL A 42 -2.28 -6.26 2.60
C VAL A 42 -1.52 -6.03 1.29
N VAL A 43 -0.30 -6.55 1.15
CA VAL A 43 0.47 -6.44 -0.11
C VAL A 43 -0.25 -7.19 -1.22
N ARG A 44 -0.58 -8.47 -1.01
CA ARG A 44 -1.31 -9.28 -1.99
C ARG A 44 -2.70 -8.71 -2.22
N ALA A 45 -3.43 -8.42 -1.14
CA ALA A 45 -4.78 -7.87 -1.23
C ALA A 45 -4.83 -6.55 -2.01
N SER A 46 -3.85 -5.67 -1.81
CA SER A 46 -3.77 -4.40 -2.54
C SER A 46 -3.44 -4.61 -4.01
N ARG A 47 -2.54 -5.56 -4.35
CA ARG A 47 -2.29 -5.92 -5.76
C ARG A 47 -3.54 -6.48 -6.44
N THR A 48 -4.33 -7.29 -5.73
CA THR A 48 -5.63 -7.77 -6.22
C THR A 48 -6.61 -6.63 -6.48
N LEU A 49 -6.72 -5.67 -5.55
CA LEU A 49 -7.61 -4.51 -5.69
C LEU A 49 -7.16 -3.53 -6.80
N ILE A 50 -5.85 -3.36 -6.97
CA ILE A 50 -5.28 -2.53 -8.04
C ILE A 50 -5.56 -3.13 -9.42
N GLY A 51 -5.42 -4.45 -9.57
CA GLY A 51 -5.54 -5.14 -10.85
C GLY A 51 -4.22 -5.31 -11.60
N ALA A 52 -4.30 -5.96 -12.76
CA ALA A 52 -3.16 -6.27 -13.64
C ALA A 52 -2.39 -4.99 -14.04
N THR A 53 -1.12 -5.14 -14.45
CA THR A 53 -0.30 -3.98 -14.87
C THR A 53 -0.78 -3.37 -16.18
N ASP A 54 -1.23 -4.20 -17.10
CA ASP A 54 -1.95 -3.77 -18.28
C ASP A 54 -3.44 -3.63 -17.94
N PRO A 55 -4.04 -2.42 -18.09
CA PRO A 55 -5.47 -2.22 -17.90
C PRO A 55 -6.34 -3.13 -18.79
N ALA A 56 -5.86 -3.53 -19.97
CA ALA A 56 -6.59 -4.44 -20.87
C ALA A 56 -6.75 -5.85 -20.27
N ASP A 57 -5.82 -6.26 -19.41
CA ASP A 57 -5.85 -7.54 -18.68
C ASP A 57 -6.44 -7.40 -17.27
N ALA A 58 -6.78 -6.18 -16.84
CA ALA A 58 -7.31 -5.92 -15.50
C ALA A 58 -8.82 -6.23 -15.46
N ALA A 59 -9.24 -7.03 -14.48
CA ALA A 59 -10.65 -7.38 -14.33
C ALA A 59 -11.51 -6.15 -13.98
N PRO A 60 -12.77 -6.06 -14.47
CA PRO A 60 -13.72 -5.06 -14.00
C PRO A 60 -13.89 -5.09 -12.48
N GLY A 61 -14.00 -3.91 -11.86
CA GLY A 61 -14.03 -3.73 -10.40
C GLY A 61 -12.66 -3.53 -9.75
N THR A 62 -11.57 -3.69 -10.52
CA THR A 62 -10.23 -3.29 -10.07
C THR A 62 -9.95 -1.83 -10.43
N ILE A 63 -9.06 -1.16 -9.69
CA ILE A 63 -8.74 0.25 -9.97
C ILE A 63 -8.30 0.44 -11.43
N ARG A 64 -7.43 -0.44 -11.94
CA ARG A 64 -6.94 -0.32 -13.31
C ARG A 64 -7.97 -0.73 -14.36
N GLY A 65 -8.79 -1.74 -14.08
CA GLY A 65 -9.87 -2.15 -14.98
C GLY A 65 -10.95 -1.09 -15.14
N ASP A 66 -11.24 -0.33 -14.07
CA ASP A 66 -12.31 0.66 -14.09
C ASP A 66 -11.85 2.05 -14.56
N PHE A 67 -10.58 2.42 -14.35
CA PHE A 67 -10.11 3.80 -14.52
C PHE A 67 -8.95 3.99 -15.50
N CYS A 68 -8.38 2.92 -16.06
CA CYS A 68 -7.20 3.01 -16.93
C CYS A 68 -7.45 2.41 -18.31
N VAL A 69 -6.69 2.87 -19.30
CA VAL A 69 -6.76 2.37 -20.70
C VAL A 69 -5.37 1.97 -21.19
N GLU A 70 -4.34 2.75 -20.88
CA GLU A 70 -2.96 2.53 -21.35
C GLU A 70 -2.05 2.07 -20.21
N VAL A 71 -1.15 1.12 -20.47
CA VAL A 71 -0.16 0.60 -19.50
C VAL A 71 0.69 1.71 -18.87
N GLY A 72 1.16 2.65 -19.70
CA GLY A 72 1.97 3.79 -19.24
C GLY A 72 1.20 4.77 -18.38
N LYS A 73 -0.14 4.68 -18.36
CA LYS A 73 -1.03 5.53 -17.58
C LYS A 73 -1.99 4.73 -16.68
N ASN A 74 -1.44 3.85 -15.84
CA ASN A 74 -2.21 2.92 -15.00
C ASN A 74 -2.51 3.39 -13.55
N VAL A 75 -2.52 4.71 -13.34
CA VAL A 75 -3.03 5.49 -12.18
C VAL A 75 -2.33 5.27 -10.84
N ILE A 76 -2.05 4.04 -10.43
CA ILE A 76 -1.61 3.67 -9.09
C ILE A 76 -0.48 2.64 -9.12
N HIS A 77 0.47 2.80 -8.20
CA HIS A 77 1.51 1.84 -7.85
C HIS A 77 1.18 1.19 -6.50
N GLY A 78 1.50 -0.09 -6.39
CA GLY A 78 1.48 -0.83 -5.13
C GLY A 78 2.61 -1.85 -5.13
N SER A 79 3.29 -1.99 -3.99
CA SER A 79 4.44 -2.88 -3.85
C SER A 79 4.09 -4.32 -4.26
N ASP A 80 5.03 -5.01 -4.92
CA ASP A 80 4.83 -6.37 -5.46
C ASP A 80 5.09 -7.51 -4.47
N SER A 81 5.76 -7.20 -3.36
CA SER A 81 6.20 -8.14 -2.35
C SER A 81 6.40 -7.43 -1.01
N VAL A 82 6.43 -8.20 0.09
CA VAL A 82 6.72 -7.65 1.43
C VAL A 82 8.11 -7.01 1.48
N GLU A 83 9.08 -7.60 0.79
CA GLU A 83 10.45 -7.07 0.73
C GLU A 83 10.50 -5.74 -0.04
N SER A 84 9.86 -5.66 -1.20
CA SER A 84 9.74 -4.38 -1.93
C SER A 84 8.98 -3.34 -1.11
N ALA A 85 7.92 -3.72 -0.39
CA ALA A 85 7.17 -2.81 0.44
C ALA A 85 8.03 -2.20 1.55
N ARG A 86 8.84 -2.99 2.26
CA ARG A 86 9.78 -2.49 3.28
C ARG A 86 10.77 -1.48 2.70
N ARG A 87 11.38 -1.82 1.56
CA ARG A 87 12.33 -0.94 0.86
C ARG A 87 11.65 0.37 0.41
N GLU A 88 10.47 0.27 -0.17
CA GLU A 88 9.72 1.41 -0.67
C GLU A 88 9.22 2.33 0.46
N ILE A 89 8.69 1.78 1.56
CA ILE A 89 8.27 2.57 2.72
C ILE A 89 9.45 3.36 3.28
N ALA A 90 10.62 2.73 3.45
CA ALA A 90 11.82 3.39 3.94
C ALA A 90 12.39 4.45 2.97
N LEU A 91 12.08 4.35 1.68
CA LEU A 91 12.47 5.33 0.67
C LEU A 91 11.57 6.58 0.72
N TRP A 92 10.27 6.39 0.94
CA TRP A 92 9.26 7.46 0.84
C TRP A 92 8.92 8.14 2.16
N PHE A 93 9.12 7.46 3.29
CA PHE A 93 8.75 7.95 4.62
C PHE A 93 9.88 7.79 5.62
N ARG A 94 10.03 8.81 6.47
CA ARG A 94 10.79 8.69 7.71
C ARG A 94 9.97 7.92 8.75
N GLY A 95 10.65 7.29 9.70
CA GLY A 95 9.98 6.51 10.75
C GLY A 95 9.02 7.33 11.62
N ASP A 96 9.27 8.64 11.79
CA ASP A 96 8.40 9.56 12.55
C ASP A 96 7.14 9.99 11.77
N GLU A 97 7.08 9.72 10.47
CA GLU A 97 5.90 9.99 9.62
C GLU A 97 4.89 8.82 9.65
N LEU A 98 5.32 7.64 10.13
CA LEU A 98 4.46 6.47 10.28
C LEU A 98 3.68 6.56 11.60
N LEU A 99 2.35 6.51 11.50
CA LEU A 99 1.46 6.63 12.65
C LEU A 99 1.03 5.25 13.13
N CYS A 100 1.16 5.00 14.44
CA CYS A 100 0.45 3.92 15.10
C CYS A 100 -0.74 4.48 15.89
N TRP A 101 -1.86 3.78 15.76
CA TRP A 101 -3.09 4.08 16.44
C TRP A 101 -3.82 2.76 16.73
N GLU A 102 -4.70 2.78 17.72
CA GLU A 102 -5.53 1.63 18.06
C GLU A 102 -6.76 1.60 17.14
N ASP A 103 -6.86 0.58 16.31
CA ASP A 103 -7.97 0.43 15.38
C ASP A 103 -9.22 -0.09 16.09
N SER A 104 -10.19 0.81 16.30
CA SER A 104 -11.47 0.47 16.90
C SER A 104 -12.27 -0.53 16.08
N ALA A 105 -12.03 -0.66 14.77
CA ALA A 105 -12.69 -1.66 13.93
C ALA A 105 -11.98 -3.02 13.96
N GLY A 106 -10.75 -3.10 14.48
CA GLY A 106 -9.92 -4.31 14.41
C GLY A 106 -10.62 -5.56 14.97
N HIS A 107 -11.34 -5.43 16.07
CA HIS A 107 -12.06 -6.53 16.72
C HIS A 107 -13.28 -7.05 15.94
N TRP A 108 -13.75 -6.33 14.93
CA TRP A 108 -14.80 -6.80 14.01
C TRP A 108 -14.24 -7.43 12.74
N LEU A 109 -12.98 -7.13 12.40
CA LEU A 109 -12.35 -7.54 11.14
C LEU A 109 -11.51 -8.82 11.28
N TYR A 110 -10.97 -9.06 12.48
CA TYR A 110 -10.05 -10.15 12.76
C TYR A 110 -10.56 -10.99 13.94
N GLU A 111 -10.32 -12.29 13.86
CA GLU A 111 -10.57 -13.25 14.96
C GLU A 111 -9.50 -13.16 16.06
#